data_AF-A0A0C6DP26-F1
#
_entry.id   AF-A0A0C6DP26-F1
#
_cell.length_a   1.000
_cell.length_b   1.000
_cell.length_c   1.000
_cell.angle_alpha   90.00
_cell.angle_beta   90.00
_cell.angle_gamma   90.00
#
_symmetry.space_group_name_H-M   'P 1'
#
loop_
_entity.id
_entity.type
_entity.pdbx_description
1 polymer ?
#
loop_
_entity_poly.entity_id
_entity_poly.type
_entity_poly.pdbx_seq_one_letter_code
_entity_poly.pdbx_strand_id
1 'polypeptide(L)' 'LSESTVPGTNETVKTFLPYGSVINYYGYVKPGQAPDGLVDGNKKAYYLYVWIPAVIAEMGVRMISPT' A
#
# COMPACT_ATOMS: atom_id res chain seq x y z
N LEU A 1 1.37 7.53 18.42
CA LEU A 1 1.63 8.67 17.53
C LEU A 1 2.48 9.65 18.32
N SER A 2 3.63 10.06 17.79
CA SER A 2 4.46 11.09 18.42
C SER A 2 4.38 12.36 17.58
N GLU A 3 4.25 13.51 18.23
CA GLU A 3 4.29 14.81 17.58
C GLU A 3 5.47 15.60 18.14
N SER A 4 6.28 16.19 17.28
CA SER A 4 7.48 16.92 17.68
C SER A 4 7.57 18.25 16.94
N THR A 5 7.77 19.33 17.69
CA THR A 5 7.91 20.68 17.12
C THR A 5 9.28 20.84 16.48
N VAL A 6 9.32 21.40 15.26
CA VAL A 6 10.56 21.69 14.55
C VAL A 6 11.25 22.90 15.21
N PRO A 7 12.54 22.81 15.61
CA PRO A 7 13.22 23.91 16.26
C PRO A 7 13.21 25.20 15.41
N GLY A 8 12.85 26.32 16.02
CA GLY A 8 12.83 27.63 15.35
C GLY A 8 11.60 27.89 14.47
N THR A 9 10.62 26.97 14.43
CA THR A 9 9.35 27.18 13.72
C THR A 9 8.16 26.82 14.62
N ASN A 10 6.95 27.12 14.14
CA ASN A 10 5.69 26.66 14.77
C ASN A 10 5.15 25.38 14.11
N GLU A 11 5.97 24.69 13.30
CA GLU A 11 5.56 23.48 12.60
C GLU A 11 5.72 22.24 13.49
N THR A 12 4.85 21.25 13.28
CA THR A 12 4.85 19.98 14.02
C THR A 12 4.97 18.82 13.06
N VAL A 13 5.94 17.93 13.31
CA VAL A 13 6.10 16.68 12.59
C VAL A 13 5.34 15.58 13.32
N LYS A 14 4.43 14.92 12.60
CA LYS A 14 3.71 13.75 13.09
C LYS A 14 4.43 12.48 12.66
N THR A 15 4.79 11.67 13.65
CA THR A 15 5.38 10.34 13.42
C THR A 15 4.28 9.29 13.49
N PHE A 16 4.06 8.63 12.35
CA PHE A 16 3.10 7.53 12.23
C PHE A 16 3.68 6.22 12.75
N LEU A 17 2.84 5.39 13.36
CA LEU A 17 3.24 4.05 13.79
C LEU A 17 3.31 3.14 12.55
N PRO A 18 4.38 2.36 12.35
CA PRO A 18 4.43 1.40 11.27
C PRO A 18 3.45 0.25 11.52
N TYR A 19 3.04 -0.44 10.44
CA TYR A 19 2.33 -1.71 10.56
C TYR A 19 3.23 -2.74 11.26
N GLY A 20 2.66 -3.43 12.26
CA GLY A 20 3.40 -4.43 13.05
C GLY A 20 3.72 -5.73 12.30
N SER A 21 3.05 -5.99 11.17
CA SER A 21 3.29 -7.13 10.30
C SER A 21 3.16 -6.71 8.85
N VAL A 22 4.20 -6.98 8.04
CA VAL A 22 4.30 -6.52 6.65
C VAL A 22 4.84 -7.64 5.79
N ILE A 23 4.20 -7.89 4.65
CA ILE A 23 4.70 -8.77 3.59
C ILE A 23 4.87 -7.94 2.32
N ASN A 24 6.04 -8.03 1.70
CA ASN A 24 6.32 -7.40 0.42
C ASN A 24 6.11 -8.44 -0.70
N TYR A 25 5.20 -8.15 -1.63
CA TYR A 25 4.98 -8.99 -2.80
C TYR A 25 5.69 -8.39 -4.02
N TYR A 26 6.60 -9.17 -4.61
CA TYR A 26 7.32 -8.80 -5.83
C TYR A 26 6.74 -9.55 -7.02
N GLY A 27 6.04 -8.84 -7.89
CA GLY A 27 5.36 -9.41 -9.06
C GLY A 27 5.81 -8.79 -10.38
N TYR A 28 5.51 -9.47 -11.48
CA TYR A 28 5.79 -9.00 -12.83
C TYR A 28 4.61 -9.28 -13.76
N VAL A 29 4.08 -8.23 -14.39
CA VAL A 29 3.05 -8.34 -15.43
C VAL A 29 3.73 -8.43 -16.79
N LYS A 30 3.51 -9.54 -17.51
CA LYS A 30 4.18 -9.79 -18.80
C LYS A 30 3.67 -8.83 -19.88
N PRO A 31 4.51 -8.49 -20.89
CA PRO A 31 4.04 -7.75 -22.05
C PRO A 31 2.88 -8.47 -22.74
N GLY A 32 1.78 -7.74 -22.99
CA GLY A 32 0.58 -8.32 -23.60
C GLY A 32 -0.23 -9.26 -22.71
N GLN A 33 0.10 -9.38 -21.42
CA GLN A 33 -0.70 -10.16 -20.47
C GLN A 33 -2.16 -9.70 -20.49
N ALA A 34 -3.08 -10.65 -20.60
CA ALA A 34 -4.51 -10.36 -20.51
C ALA A 34 -4.82 -9.84 -19.09
N PRO A 35 -5.68 -8.81 -18.97
CA PRO A 35 -6.08 -8.32 -17.66
C PRO A 35 -6.90 -9.37 -16.91
N ASP A 36 -6.83 -9.34 -15.59
CA ASP A 36 -7.65 -10.22 -14.75
C ASP A 36 -9.12 -9.75 -14.74
N GLY A 37 -9.36 -8.46 -15.01
CA GLY A 37 -10.69 -7.91 -15.19
C GLY A 37 -10.69 -6.49 -15.75
N LEU A 38 -11.90 -5.94 -15.90
CA LEU A 38 -12.11 -4.55 -16.31
C LEU A 38 -12.70 -3.76 -15.14
N VAL A 39 -12.13 -2.58 -14.87
CA VAL A 39 -12.60 -1.61 -13.88
C VAL A 39 -12.92 -0.30 -14.62
N ASP A 40 -13.88 0.49 -14.12
CA ASP A 40 -14.35 1.73 -14.77
C ASP A 40 -14.74 1.55 -16.24
N GLY A 41 -15.41 0.43 -16.57
CA GLY A 41 -15.92 0.11 -17.89
C GLY A 41 -14.89 -0.45 -18.88
N ASN A 42 -13.66 0.07 -18.89
CA ASN A 42 -12.64 -0.34 -19.87
C ASN A 42 -11.19 -0.32 -19.38
N LYS A 43 -10.91 0.05 -18.12
CA LYS A 43 -9.54 0.03 -17.59
C LYS A 43 -9.13 -1.39 -17.24
N LYS A 44 -8.01 -1.84 -17.82
CA LYS A 44 -7.40 -3.14 -17.53
C LYS A 44 -6.93 -3.19 -16.07
N ALA A 45 -7.45 -4.15 -15.29
CA ALA A 45 -7.09 -4.35 -13.89
C ALA A 45 -6.36 -5.69 -13.69
N TYR A 46 -5.52 -5.73 -12.65
CA TYR A 46 -4.77 -6.91 -12.22
C TYR A 46 -5.02 -7.13 -10.72
N TYR A 47 -5.24 -8.38 -10.33
CA TYR A 47 -5.67 -8.71 -8.98
C TYR A 47 -4.54 -9.28 -8.15
N LEU A 48 -4.54 -8.89 -6.87
CA LEU A 48 -3.72 -9.51 -5.85
C LEU A 48 -4.64 -9.95 -4.72
N TYR A 49 -4.60 -11.24 -4.39
CA TYR A 49 -5.43 -11.83 -3.34
C TYR A 49 -4.62 -11.93 -2.05
N VAL A 50 -5.20 -11.45 -0.96
CA VAL A 50 -4.56 -11.43 0.37
C VAL A 50 -5.44 -12.23 1.34
N TRP A 51 -4.83 -13.18 2.04
CA TRP A 51 -5.48 -13.90 3.13
C TRP A 51 -5.20 -13.19 4.47
N ILE A 52 -6.26 -12.71 5.13
CA ILE A 52 -6.17 -12.06 6.44
C ILE A 52 -6.65 -13.07 7.49
N PRO A 53 -5.74 -13.62 8.33
CA PRO A 53 -6.06 -14.79 9.17
C PRO A 53 -6.85 -14.47 10.44
N ALA A 54 -6.99 -13.19 10.80
CA ALA A 54 -7.66 -12.75 12.03
C ALA A 54 -8.18 -11.31 11.88
N VAL A 55 -9.00 -10.85 12.83
CA VAL A 55 -9.45 -9.45 12.87
C VAL A 55 -8.27 -8.50 13.10
N ILE A 56 -8.29 -7.36 12.41
CA ILE A 56 -7.24 -6.34 12.45
C ILE A 56 -7.85 -4.95 12.55
N ALA A 57 -7.11 -4.01 13.15
CA ALA A 57 -7.54 -2.62 13.25
C ALA A 57 -7.41 -1.86 11.93
N GLU A 58 -6.35 -2.13 11.15
CA GLU A 58 -6.07 -1.46 9.88
C GLU A 58 -5.23 -2.35 8.96
N MET A 59 -5.42 -2.21 7.64
CA MET A 59 -4.56 -2.79 6.60
C MET A 59 -4.14 -1.70 5.60
N GLY A 60 -2.84 -1.55 5.40
CA GLY A 60 -2.28 -0.69 4.35
C GLY A 60 -1.87 -1.47 3.12
N VAL A 61 -2.16 -0.94 1.94
CA VAL A 61 -1.68 -1.46 0.65
C VAL A 61 -0.86 -0.38 -0.02
N ARG A 62 0.38 -0.70 -0.40
CA ARG A 62 1.25 0.21 -1.15
C ARG A 62 1.73 -0.47 -2.42
N MET A 63 1.47 0.16 -3.56
CA MET A 63 2.01 -0.24 -4.85
C MET A 63 3.24 0.61 -5.16
N ILE A 64 4.37 -0.06 -5.42
CA ILE A 64 5.58 0.56 -5.97
C ILE A 64 5.97 -0.25 -7.19
N SER A 65 6.28 0.42 -8.30
CA SER A 65 6.75 -0.19 -9.54
C SER A 65 7.89 0.66 -10.14
N PRO A 66 8.92 0.07 -10.78
CA PRO A 66 9.22 -1.37 -10.86
C PRO A 66 9.76 -1.89 -9.50
N THR A 67 10.77 -2.74 -9.50
CA THR A 67 11.39 -3.30 -8.29
C THR A 67 12.89 -3.16 -8.35
#